data_AF-A0A9E3TUF5-F1
#
_entry.id   AF-A0A9E3TUF5-F1
#
_cell.length_a   1.000
_cell.length_b   1.000
_cell.length_c   1.000
_cell.angle_alpha   90.00
_cell.angle_beta   90.00
_cell.angle_gamma   90.00
#
_symmetry.space_group_name_H-M   'P 1'
#
loop_
_entity.id
_entity.type
_entity.pdbx_description
1 polymer ?
#
loop_
_entity_poly.entity_id
_entity_poly.type
_entity_poly.pdbx_seq_one_letter_code
_entity_poly.pdbx_strand_id
1 'polypeptide(L)'
;MTSITMPRSPPTLCTRHTLATMRPLLLVVEGVNDVEFLRRISRMLHRSDSTLPDLGVLEQDGRLVFIPFGGGNVAAWVNRLEPLGCREFHIYDREVGVETRHRISAARRVNARPSCRAFVMAKRSLENYLHPKALATATGIELQFG
;
A
#
# COMPACT_ATOMS: atom_id res chain seq x y z
N MET A 1 48.25 -39.89 14.88
CA MET A 1 47.36 -39.00 14.12
C MET A 1 45.95 -39.22 14.64
N THR A 2 45.50 -38.38 15.56
CA THR A 2 44.28 -38.58 16.34
C THR A 2 43.14 -37.80 15.68
N SER A 3 42.16 -38.50 15.11
CA SER A 3 40.98 -37.87 14.51
C SER A 3 39.84 -37.84 15.53
N ILE A 4 39.45 -36.62 15.93
CA ILE A 4 38.31 -36.35 16.81
C ILE A 4 37.08 -36.21 15.92
N THR A 5 36.13 -37.14 16.03
CA THR A 5 34.82 -37.05 15.36
C THR A 5 33.79 -36.53 16.36
N MET A 6 33.30 -35.31 16.14
CA MET A 6 32.09 -34.82 16.83
C MET A 6 30.84 -35.18 16.04
N PRO A 7 29.78 -35.72 16.65
CA PRO A 7 28.47 -35.78 16.00
C PRO A 7 27.82 -34.39 16.10
N ARG A 8 27.61 -33.73 14.97
CA ARG A 8 26.73 -32.55 14.89
C ARG A 8 25.29 -33.05 14.81
N SER A 9 24.55 -32.92 15.91
CA SER A 9 23.09 -33.04 15.90
C SER A 9 22.51 -32.02 14.90
N PRO A 10 21.57 -32.41 14.02
CA PRO A 10 20.90 -31.44 13.16
C PRO A 10 20.07 -30.47 14.01
N PRO A 11 19.93 -29.20 13.60
CA PRO A 11 19.05 -28.28 14.31
C PRO A 11 17.62 -28.81 14.21
N THR A 12 16.99 -28.99 15.37
CA THR A 12 15.58 -29.35 15.50
C THR A 12 14.76 -28.36 14.68
N LEU A 13 14.08 -28.85 13.64
CA LEU A 13 13.12 -28.06 12.88
C LEU A 13 12.04 -27.61 13.87
N CYS A 14 12.09 -26.35 14.29
CA CYS A 14 11.05 -25.73 15.08
C CYS A 14 9.76 -25.85 14.25
N THR A 15 8.83 -26.68 14.74
CA THR A 15 7.53 -26.93 14.14
C THR A 15 6.80 -25.60 14.05
N ARG A 16 6.87 -24.97 12.87
CA ARG A 16 6.15 -23.73 12.59
C ARG A 16 4.68 -24.00 12.82
N HIS A 17 4.16 -23.32 13.83
CA HIS A 17 2.75 -23.27 14.15
C HIS A 17 1.92 -23.12 12.87
N THR A 18 0.94 -24.00 12.72
CA THR A 18 -0.14 -23.91 11.74
C THR A 18 -0.98 -22.67 12.04
N LEU A 19 -0.45 -21.48 11.75
CA LEU A 19 -1.26 -20.30 11.54
C LEU A 19 -1.85 -20.47 10.15
N ALA A 20 -3.17 -20.59 10.04
CA ALA A 20 -3.85 -20.36 8.78
C ALA A 20 -3.44 -18.95 8.31
N THR A 21 -2.49 -18.90 7.37
CA THR A 21 -1.75 -17.69 7.01
C THR A 21 -2.69 -16.74 6.30
N MET A 22 -3.37 -15.86 7.04
CA MET A 22 -4.00 -14.69 6.44
C MET A 22 -2.90 -13.89 5.75
N ARG A 23 -2.91 -13.91 4.42
CA ARG A 23 -1.99 -13.11 3.62
C ARG A 23 -2.33 -11.62 3.82
N PRO A 24 -1.33 -10.74 3.95
CA PRO A 24 -1.57 -9.32 4.10
C PRO A 24 -2.33 -8.76 2.89
N LEU A 25 -3.05 -7.67 3.12
CA LEU A 25 -3.49 -6.80 2.03
C LEU A 25 -2.29 -6.00 1.53
N LEU A 26 -2.00 -6.07 0.22
CA LEU A 26 -1.01 -5.21 -0.41
C LEU A 26 -1.69 -3.91 -0.81
N LEU A 27 -1.33 -2.80 -0.16
CA LEU A 27 -1.81 -1.47 -0.50
C LEU A 27 -0.77 -0.77 -1.37
N VAL A 28 -1.04 -0.74 -2.67
CA VAL A 28 -0.12 -0.24 -3.71
C VAL A 28 -0.44 1.20 -4.01
N VAL A 29 0.56 2.07 -3.88
CA VAL A 29 0.43 3.53 -4.03
C VAL A 29 1.60 4.10 -4.86
N GLU A 30 1.44 5.29 -5.43
CA GLU A 30 2.41 5.86 -6.37
C GLU A 30 3.72 6.24 -5.65
N GLY A 31 3.65 6.78 -4.44
CA GLY A 31 4.82 7.29 -3.74
C GLY A 31 4.82 7.11 -2.22
N VAL A 32 5.96 7.40 -1.60
CA VAL A 32 6.12 7.37 -0.14
C VAL A 32 5.29 8.44 0.57
N ASN A 33 4.99 9.55 -0.11
CA ASN A 33 4.12 10.60 0.41
C ASN A 33 2.69 10.08 0.60
N ASP A 34 2.19 9.26 -0.33
CA ASP A 34 0.87 8.61 -0.22
C ASP A 34 0.80 7.71 1.00
N VAL A 35 1.86 6.93 1.24
CA VAL A 35 1.95 6.06 2.41
C VAL A 35 1.82 6.87 3.70
N GLU A 36 2.62 7.94 3.84
CA GLU A 36 2.57 8.80 5.01
C GLU A 36 1.24 9.52 5.18
N PHE A 37 0.66 10.00 4.08
CA PHE A 37 -0.66 10.61 4.06
C PHE A 37 -1.72 9.63 4.57
N LEU A 38 -1.77 8.42 4.00
CA LEU A 38 -2.77 7.40 4.33
C LEU A 38 -2.63 6.91 5.78
N ARG A 39 -1.40 6.73 6.27
CA ARG A 39 -1.17 6.41 7.70
C ARG A 39 -1.70 7.50 8.62
N ARG A 40 -1.44 8.77 8.31
CA ARG A 40 -1.84 9.91 9.16
C ARG A 40 -3.34 10.11 9.14
N ILE A 41 -3.95 10.14 7.95
CA ILE A 41 -5.38 10.40 7.84
C ILE A 41 -6.20 9.25 8.41
N SER A 42 -5.79 7.99 8.21
CA SER A 42 -6.50 6.83 8.80
C SER A 42 -6.45 6.85 10.32
N ARG A 43 -5.30 7.18 10.92
CA ARG A 43 -5.18 7.37 12.37
C ARG A 43 -6.07 8.49 12.89
N MET A 44 -6.09 9.63 12.20
CA MET A 44 -6.96 10.76 12.58
C MET A 44 -8.43 10.38 12.51
N LEU A 45 -8.84 9.68 11.44
CA LEU A 45 -10.21 9.19 11.26
C LEU A 45 -10.57 8.14 12.33
N HIS A 46 -9.68 7.19 12.61
CA HIS A 46 -9.87 6.17 13.65
C HIS A 46 -10.08 6.78 15.05
N ARG A 47 -9.37 7.87 15.37
CA ARG A 47 -9.56 8.59 16.64
C ARG A 47 -10.94 9.23 16.77
N SER A 48 -11.50 9.70 15.67
CA SER A 48 -12.84 10.29 15.62
C SER A 48 -13.94 9.23 15.53
N ASP A 49 -13.66 8.12 14.83
CA ASP A 49 -14.55 6.99 14.65
C ASP A 49 -13.75 5.69 14.68
N SER A 50 -13.81 5.00 15.83
CA SER A 50 -13.06 3.76 16.08
C SER A 50 -13.48 2.58 15.20
N THR A 51 -14.58 2.68 14.44
CA THR A 51 -14.99 1.64 13.48
C THR A 51 -14.14 1.65 12.20
N LEU A 52 -13.50 2.78 11.88
CA LEU A 52 -12.57 2.91 10.76
C LEU A 52 -11.19 2.35 11.14
N PRO A 53 -10.44 1.69 10.24
CA PRO A 53 -9.13 1.13 10.59
C PRO A 53 -8.02 2.19 10.69
N ASP A 54 -7.11 2.06 11.66
CA ASP A 54 -5.78 2.71 11.61
C ASP A 54 -4.84 1.86 10.74
N LEU A 55 -4.49 2.38 9.56
CA LEU A 55 -3.66 1.63 8.60
C LEU A 55 -2.23 1.42 9.11
N GLY A 56 -1.72 2.29 9.99
CA GLY A 56 -0.42 2.11 10.60
C GLY A 56 -0.38 0.95 11.59
N VAL A 57 -1.47 0.74 12.34
CA VAL A 57 -1.62 -0.44 13.21
C VAL A 57 -1.72 -1.71 12.38
N LEU A 58 -2.56 -1.71 11.33
CA LEU A 58 -2.68 -2.87 10.44
C LEU A 58 -1.35 -3.27 9.78
N GLU A 59 -0.51 -2.30 9.46
CA GLU A 59 0.82 -2.56 8.92
C GLU A 59 1.78 -3.14 9.97
N GLN A 60 1.80 -2.59 11.18
CA GLN A 60 2.62 -3.11 12.29
C GLN A 60 2.25 -4.57 12.63
N ASP A 61 0.95 -4.88 12.56
CA ASP A 61 0.42 -6.24 12.78
C ASP A 61 0.68 -7.21 11.61
N GLY A 62 1.28 -6.74 10.51
CA GLY A 62 1.51 -7.55 9.30
C GLY A 62 0.23 -7.93 8.55
N ARG A 63 -0.89 -7.23 8.80
CA ARG A 63 -2.18 -7.44 8.13
C ARG A 63 -2.30 -6.63 6.84
N LEU A 64 -1.51 -5.58 6.71
CA LEU A 64 -1.39 -4.71 5.55
C LEU A 64 0.09 -4.48 5.25
N VAL A 65 0.45 -4.34 3.97
CA VAL A 65 1.80 -3.95 3.54
C VAL A 65 1.65 -2.84 2.50
N PHE A 66 2.26 -1.68 2.76
CA PHE A 66 2.34 -0.61 1.77
C PHE A 66 3.41 -0.92 0.72
N ILE A 67 3.08 -0.69 -0.55
CA ILE A 67 4.01 -0.84 -1.69
C ILE A 67 4.02 0.48 -2.48
N PRO A 68 4.97 1.38 -2.20
CA PRO A 68 5.18 2.57 -3.03
C PRO A 68 5.94 2.18 -4.31
N PHE A 69 5.31 2.31 -5.48
CA PHE A 69 5.90 1.83 -6.73
C PHE A 69 6.70 2.89 -7.53
N GLY A 70 6.65 4.15 -7.10
CA GLY A 70 7.53 5.22 -7.55
C GLY A 70 7.07 6.03 -8.77
N GLY A 71 5.78 6.17 -9.04
CA GLY A 71 5.26 7.06 -10.10
C GLY A 71 5.50 6.60 -11.55
N GLY A 72 6.36 5.59 -11.74
CA GLY A 72 6.88 5.19 -13.03
C GLY A 72 5.92 4.29 -13.82
N ASN A 73 6.47 3.27 -14.48
CA ASN A 73 5.70 2.41 -15.36
C ASN A 73 4.70 1.52 -14.58
N VAL A 74 3.48 2.02 -14.40
CA VAL A 74 2.37 1.30 -13.74
C VAL A 74 2.14 -0.08 -14.35
N ALA A 75 2.36 -0.26 -15.66
CA ALA A 75 2.15 -1.53 -16.34
C ALA A 75 3.08 -2.64 -15.83
N ALA A 76 4.27 -2.29 -15.34
CA ALA A 76 5.22 -3.22 -14.75
C ALA A 76 4.75 -3.81 -13.41
N TRP A 77 3.83 -3.13 -12.72
CA TRP A 77 3.36 -3.50 -11.39
C TRP A 77 2.04 -4.26 -11.39
N VAL A 78 1.23 -4.12 -12.45
CA VAL A 78 -0.11 -4.72 -12.55
C VAL A 78 -0.13 -6.22 -12.27
N ASN A 79 0.85 -6.97 -12.79
CA ASN A 79 0.93 -8.43 -12.63
C ASN A 79 2.07 -8.87 -11.71
N ARG A 80 2.97 -7.98 -11.30
CA ARG A 80 4.20 -8.38 -10.58
C ARG A 80 3.91 -8.94 -9.18
N LEU A 81 2.79 -8.52 -8.60
CA LEU A 81 2.33 -8.95 -7.28
C LEU A 81 1.41 -10.17 -7.34
N GLU A 82 0.87 -10.50 -8.53
CA GLU A 82 -0.08 -11.60 -8.71
C GLU A 82 0.44 -12.96 -8.21
N PRO A 83 1.71 -13.36 -8.47
CA PRO A 83 2.22 -14.65 -8.00
C PRO A 83 2.30 -14.78 -6.47
N LEU A 84 2.26 -13.67 -5.72
CA LEU A 84 2.22 -13.70 -4.26
C LEU A 84 0.88 -14.23 -3.74
N GLY A 85 -0.17 -14.17 -4.58
CA GLY A 85 -1.53 -14.59 -4.23
C GLY A 85 -2.10 -13.84 -3.03
N CYS A 86 -1.65 -12.61 -2.79
CA CYS A 86 -2.20 -11.71 -1.78
C CYS A 86 -3.40 -10.94 -2.36
N ARG A 87 -4.22 -10.38 -1.47
CA ARG A 87 -5.22 -9.38 -1.87
C ARG A 87 -4.49 -8.08 -2.19
N GLU A 88 -4.98 -7.35 -3.19
CA GLU A 88 -4.36 -6.10 -3.63
C GLU A 88 -5.38 -4.96 -3.63
N PHE A 89 -4.98 -3.80 -3.14
CA PHE A 89 -5.71 -2.55 -3.27
C PHE A 89 -4.78 -1.49 -3.84
N HIS A 90 -5.08 -0.98 -5.03
CA HIS A 90 -4.23 0.00 -5.72
C HIS A 90 -4.89 1.37 -5.76
N ILE A 91 -4.10 2.41 -5.55
CA ILE A 91 -4.51 3.81 -5.74
C ILE A 91 -3.51 4.42 -6.72
N TYR A 92 -4.04 4.97 -7.82
CA TYR A 92 -3.26 5.64 -8.86
C TYR A 92 -3.65 7.10 -8.99
N ASP A 93 -2.67 7.91 -9.33
CA ASP A 93 -2.87 9.32 -9.61
C ASP A 93 -3.66 9.51 -10.91
N ARG A 94 -4.49 10.56 -10.94
CA ARG A 94 -5.06 11.04 -12.20
C ARG A 94 -4.07 12.01 -12.82
N GLU A 95 -3.02 11.44 -13.38
CA GLU A 95 -2.03 12.16 -14.20
C GLU A 95 -2.70 12.85 -15.41
N VAL A 96 -1.92 13.21 -16.42
CA VAL A 96 -2.43 13.83 -17.66
C VAL A 96 -2.26 12.95 -18.89
N GLY A 97 -3.16 13.09 -19.86
CA GLY A 97 -3.02 12.53 -21.20
C GLY A 97 -2.85 11.01 -21.21
N VAL A 98 -1.72 10.54 -21.76
CA VAL A 98 -1.42 9.11 -21.92
C VAL A 98 -1.18 8.41 -20.59
N GLU A 99 -0.61 9.13 -19.62
CA GLU A 99 -0.27 8.57 -18.31
C GLU A 99 -1.52 8.21 -17.51
N THR A 100 -2.59 9.00 -17.60
CA THR A 100 -3.91 8.65 -17.03
C THR A 100 -4.48 7.41 -17.69
N ARG A 101 -4.35 7.27 -19.02
CA ARG A 101 -4.86 6.11 -19.76
C ARG A 101 -4.14 4.82 -19.36
N HIS A 102 -2.83 4.88 -19.13
CA HIS A 102 -2.06 3.76 -18.61
C HIS A 102 -2.57 3.30 -17.25
N ARG A 103 -2.85 4.24 -16.33
CA ARG A 103 -3.38 3.95 -14.99
C ARG A 103 -4.80 3.41 -15.00
N ILE A 104 -5.66 3.92 -15.88
CA ILE A 104 -7.01 3.36 -16.10
C ILE A 104 -6.92 1.91 -16.61
N SER A 105 -6.03 1.65 -17.58
CA SER A 105 -5.81 0.29 -18.10
C SER A 105 -5.28 -0.65 -17.02
N ALA A 106 -4.31 -0.19 -16.23
CA ALA A 106 -3.80 -0.91 -15.07
C ALA A 106 -4.91 -1.24 -14.06
N ALA A 107 -5.72 -0.25 -13.69
CA ALA A 107 -6.82 -0.44 -12.75
C ALA A 107 -7.83 -1.48 -13.24
N ARG A 108 -8.18 -1.47 -14.54
CA ARG A 108 -9.06 -2.48 -15.14
C ARG A 108 -8.50 -3.90 -14.99
N ARG A 109 -7.20 -4.08 -15.25
CA ARG A 109 -6.53 -5.38 -15.12
C ARG A 109 -6.48 -5.87 -13.68
N VAL A 110 -6.19 -4.98 -12.71
CA VAL A 110 -6.25 -5.32 -11.29
C VAL A 110 -7.68 -5.71 -10.88
N ASN A 111 -8.68 -4.92 -11.29
CA ASN A 111 -10.08 -5.15 -10.94
C ASN A 111 -10.68 -6.41 -11.56
N ALA A 112 -10.09 -6.95 -12.64
CA ALA A 112 -10.48 -8.22 -13.22
C ALA A 112 -10.08 -9.43 -12.35
N ARG A 113 -9.18 -9.24 -11.38
CA ARG A 113 -8.70 -10.31 -10.48
C ARG A 113 -9.58 -10.41 -9.23
N PRO A 114 -9.86 -11.65 -8.75
CA PRO A 114 -10.69 -11.85 -7.56
C PRO A 114 -10.01 -11.25 -6.33
N SER A 115 -10.80 -10.61 -5.45
CA SER A 115 -10.32 -9.98 -4.22
C SER A 115 -9.27 -8.87 -4.39
N CYS A 116 -9.13 -8.34 -5.60
CA CYS A 116 -8.28 -7.19 -5.91
C CYS A 116 -9.13 -5.98 -6.29
N ARG A 117 -8.68 -4.78 -5.91
CA ARG A 117 -9.34 -3.52 -6.27
C ARG A 117 -8.31 -2.46 -6.67
N ALA A 118 -8.67 -1.60 -7.59
CA ALA A 118 -7.85 -0.48 -8.02
C ALA A 118 -8.70 0.72 -8.39
N PHE A 119 -8.23 1.90 -8.01
CA PHE A 119 -8.87 3.18 -8.26
C PHE A 119 -7.88 4.17 -8.89
N VAL A 120 -8.34 4.89 -9.92
CA VAL A 120 -7.69 6.12 -10.39
C VAL A 120 -8.43 7.27 -9.74
N MET A 121 -7.71 8.18 -9.09
CA MET A 121 -8.33 9.28 -8.36
C MET A 121 -9.14 10.24 -9.24
N ALA A 122 -10.03 11.01 -8.62
CA ALA A 122 -10.79 12.06 -9.32
C ALA A 122 -10.05 13.41 -9.31
N LYS A 123 -9.19 13.67 -8.33
CA LYS A 123 -8.17 14.74 -8.39
C LYS A 123 -6.83 14.17 -8.85
N ARG A 124 -5.86 15.05 -9.14
CA ARG A 124 -4.60 14.64 -9.76
C ARG A 124 -3.79 13.68 -8.87
N SER A 125 -3.59 14.04 -7.60
CA SER A 125 -2.93 13.18 -6.60
C SER A 125 -3.63 13.26 -5.23
N LEU A 126 -3.17 12.48 -4.25
CA LEU A 126 -3.70 12.44 -2.88
C LEU A 126 -3.61 13.82 -2.21
N GLU A 127 -2.53 14.56 -2.43
CA GLU A 127 -2.33 15.89 -1.84
C GLU A 127 -3.39 16.90 -2.30
N ASN A 128 -3.98 16.71 -3.49
CA ASN A 128 -5.04 17.60 -3.98
C ASN A 128 -6.37 17.41 -3.23
N TYR A 129 -6.51 16.36 -2.43
CA TYR A 129 -7.68 16.17 -1.57
C TYR A 129 -7.58 16.91 -0.23
N LEU A 130 -6.43 17.53 0.08
CA LEU A 130 -6.32 18.37 1.26
C LEU A 130 -7.24 19.59 1.16
N HIS A 131 -7.92 19.89 2.26
CA HIS A 131 -8.80 21.05 2.33
C HIS A 131 -7.96 22.34 2.31
N PRO A 132 -8.35 23.37 1.54
CA PRO A 132 -7.64 24.65 1.45
C PRO A 132 -7.26 25.26 2.81
N LYS A 133 -8.22 25.25 3.76
CA LYS A 133 -8.00 25.72 5.13
C LYS A 133 -6.90 24.94 5.86
N ALA A 134 -6.82 23.62 5.68
CA ALA A 134 -5.78 22.82 6.34
C ALA A 134 -4.38 23.19 5.80
N LEU A 135 -4.27 23.46 4.51
CA LEU A 135 -3.05 23.96 3.89
C LEU A 135 -2.69 25.35 4.44
N ALA A 136 -3.65 26.29 4.43
CA ALA A 136 -3.43 27.63 4.95
C ALA A 136 -3.01 27.64 6.42
N THR A 137 -3.63 26.81 7.26
CA THR A 137 -3.24 26.66 8.67
C THR A 137 -1.83 26.11 8.83
N ALA A 138 -1.39 25.17 7.98
CA ALA A 138 -0.09 24.54 8.08
C ALA A 138 1.05 25.38 7.47
N THR A 139 0.78 26.15 6.42
CA THR A 139 1.81 26.85 5.63
C THR A 139 1.76 28.37 5.77
N GLY A 140 0.66 28.94 6.27
CA GLY A 140 0.40 30.38 6.26
C GLY A 140 0.05 30.95 4.87
N ILE A 141 -0.11 30.10 3.85
CA ILE A 141 -0.42 30.52 2.48
C ILE A 141 -1.90 30.35 2.21
N GLU A 142 -2.60 31.44 1.89
CA GLU A 142 -3.98 31.37 1.41
C GLU A 142 -4.01 30.96 -0.06
N LEU A 143 -4.59 29.79 -0.32
CA LEU A 143 -4.81 29.28 -1.67
C LEU A 143 -6.21 29.67 -2.14
N GLN A 144 -6.27 30.49 -3.20
CA GLN A 144 -7.51 30.74 -3.93
C GLN A 144 -7.68 29.68 -5.01
N PHE A 145 -8.79 28.95 -4.98
CA PHE A 145 -9.16 27.99 -6.02
C PHE A 145 -10.19 28.66 -6.93
N GLY A 146 -9.95 28.64 -8.24
CA GLY A 146 -10.89 29.05 -9.29
C GLY A 146 -11.57 27.85 -9.94
#